data_AF-A0A151MLK7-F1
#
_entry.id   AF-A0A151MLK7-F1
#
_cell.length_a   1.000
_cell.length_b   1.000
_cell.length_c   1.000
_cell.angle_alpha   90.00
_cell.angle_beta   90.00
_cell.angle_gamma   90.00
#
_symmetry.space_group_name_H-M   'P 1'
#
loop_
_entity.id
_entity.type
_entity.pdbx_description
1 polymer ?
#
loop_
_entity_poly.entity_id
_entity_poly.type
_entity_poly.pdbx_seq_one_letter_code
_entity_poly.pdbx_strand_id
1 'polypeptide(L)'
;MSIQYKADRTRRGQVLEFEPLETCPWRLITLLPSIWPWLDGSLGNSTSDGAVLPFQEVWGRSFCRPLEKLVDIVTEYPSEVEHLFSPSCVSLRRCTGCCGDERLQCVPVEMANVTMQLLRMKPEGQVPYVELSFIEHRQCACRPRRDTLKSGRRRRKGRGTRLITLTGLWRLSY
;
A
#
# COMPACT_ATOMS: atom_id res chain seq x y z
N MET A 1 2.81 -4.80 -32.96
CA MET A 1 1.42 -4.72 -32.48
C MET A 1 1.09 -3.26 -32.22
N SER A 2 0.13 -2.69 -32.93
CA SER A 2 -0.33 -1.32 -32.71
C SER A 2 -1.64 -1.39 -31.92
N ILE A 3 -1.60 -1.07 -30.63
CA ILE A 3 -2.81 -0.98 -29.81
C ILE A 3 -3.50 0.34 -30.18
N GLN A 4 -4.56 0.25 -30.96
CA GLN A 4 -5.39 1.38 -31.38
C GLN A 4 -6.36 1.73 -30.24
N TYR A 5 -6.15 2.85 -29.56
CA TYR A 5 -7.15 3.42 -28.64
C TYR A 5 -8.05 4.37 -29.44
N LYS A 6 -9.35 4.06 -29.51
CA LYS A 6 -10.34 4.91 -30.17
C LYS A 6 -10.84 5.95 -29.16
N ALA A 7 -10.57 7.23 -29.41
CA ALA A 7 -11.15 8.32 -28.61
C ALA A 7 -12.61 8.51 -29.02
N ASP A 8 -13.57 8.05 -28.20
CA ASP A 8 -14.98 8.35 -28.40
C ASP A 8 -15.32 9.73 -27.82
N ARG A 9 -15.84 10.61 -28.68
CA ARG A 9 -16.22 11.99 -28.35
C ARG A 9 -17.72 12.05 -28.08
N THR A 10 -18.17 11.42 -27.00
CA THR A 10 -19.57 11.51 -26.55
C THR A 10 -19.66 11.92 -25.07
N ARG A 11 -20.64 12.77 -24.76
CA ARG A 11 -20.69 13.74 -23.65
C ARG A 11 -20.79 13.12 -22.25
N ARG A 12 -20.07 13.75 -21.29
CA ARG A 12 -20.23 13.71 -19.81
C ARG A 12 -20.13 12.32 -19.18
N GLY A 13 -18.99 12.08 -18.52
CA GLY A 13 -18.75 10.92 -17.65
C GLY A 13 -17.93 9.85 -18.36
N GLN A 14 -16.61 9.91 -18.20
CA GLN A 14 -15.72 8.83 -18.62
C GLN A 14 -15.90 7.62 -17.68
N VAL A 15 -16.85 6.77 -18.02
CA VAL A 15 -16.69 5.33 -17.77
C VAL A 15 -16.02 4.81 -19.03
N LEU A 16 -14.70 4.61 -18.97
CA LEU A 16 -13.99 3.89 -20.02
C LEU A 16 -14.29 2.41 -19.81
N GLU A 17 -15.38 1.96 -20.41
CA GLU A 17 -15.71 0.54 -20.48
C GLU A 17 -14.61 -0.16 -21.27
N PHE A 18 -13.94 -1.11 -20.62
CA PHE A 18 -13.06 -2.06 -21.30
C PHE A 18 -13.97 -2.93 -22.17
N GLU A 19 -14.08 -2.61 -23.45
CA GLU A 19 -14.56 -3.57 -24.45
C GLU A 19 -13.35 -4.44 -24.82
N PRO A 20 -13.21 -5.66 -24.24
CA PRO A 20 -12.30 -6.62 -24.82
C PRO A 20 -12.81 -6.86 -26.24
N LEU A 21 -11.96 -6.56 -27.23
CA LEU A 21 -12.16 -6.99 -28.60
C LEU A 21 -12.63 -8.44 -28.58
N GLU A 22 -13.93 -8.60 -28.86
CA GLU A 22 -14.54 -9.77 -29.45
C GLU A 22 -14.19 -11.09 -28.76
N THR A 23 -15.08 -11.50 -27.86
CA THR A 23 -15.63 -12.86 -27.83
C THR A 23 -14.62 -13.99 -28.00
N CYS A 24 -14.15 -14.58 -26.90
CA CYS A 24 -13.76 -15.98 -26.91
C CYS A 24 -14.98 -16.79 -27.40
N PRO A 25 -14.99 -17.38 -28.62
CA PRO A 25 -16.04 -18.32 -28.93
C PRO A 25 -15.68 -19.59 -28.16
N TRP A 26 -16.22 -19.70 -26.95
CA TRP A 26 -16.36 -20.94 -26.18
C TRP A 26 -17.08 -22.05 -26.97
N ARG A 27 -17.51 -21.76 -28.21
CA ARG A 27 -18.06 -22.68 -29.21
C ARG A 27 -17.01 -23.47 -30.01
N LEU A 28 -15.71 -23.22 -29.87
CA LEU A 28 -14.66 -24.03 -30.53
C LEU A 28 -13.85 -24.91 -29.56
N ILE A 29 -14.31 -25.07 -28.31
CA ILE A 29 -13.70 -25.98 -27.32
C ILE A 29 -14.32 -27.40 -27.38
N THR A 30 -15.44 -27.59 -28.10
CA THR A 30 -16.16 -28.88 -28.12
C THR A 30 -15.64 -29.91 -29.13
N LEU A 31 -14.54 -29.66 -29.85
CA LEU A 31 -14.08 -30.55 -30.94
C LEU A 31 -12.75 -31.28 -30.70
N LEU A 32 -12.13 -31.19 -29.52
CA LEU A 32 -11.05 -32.10 -29.14
C LEU A 32 -11.29 -32.72 -27.75
N PRO A 33 -11.71 -34.00 -27.69
CA PRO A 33 -11.97 -34.72 -26.43
C PRO A 33 -10.74 -34.90 -25.51
N SER A 34 -9.54 -34.52 -25.97
CA SER A 34 -8.27 -34.76 -25.29
C SER A 34 -7.77 -33.61 -24.40
N ILE A 35 -8.47 -32.47 -24.36
CA ILE A 35 -8.07 -31.30 -23.55
C ILE A 35 -8.86 -31.23 -22.22
N TRP A 36 -9.93 -32.03 -22.07
CA TRP A 36 -10.82 -32.04 -20.91
C TRP A 36 -10.19 -32.38 -19.54
N PRO A 37 -9.06 -33.12 -19.42
CA PRO A 37 -8.46 -33.40 -18.11
C PRO A 37 -7.53 -32.31 -17.54
N TRP A 38 -7.31 -31.19 -18.24
CA TRP A 38 -6.38 -30.13 -17.77
C TRP A 38 -7.06 -28.79 -17.47
N LEU A 39 -8.37 -28.68 -17.69
CA LEU A 39 -9.17 -27.49 -17.38
C LEU A 39 -9.92 -27.59 -16.04
N ASP A 40 -9.71 -28.65 -15.27
CA ASP A 40 -10.06 -28.75 -13.85
C ASP A 40 -8.81 -28.70 -12.96
N GLY A 41 -7.87 -27.80 -13.31
CA GLY A 41 -6.82 -27.38 -12.39
C GLY A 41 -7.46 -26.87 -11.09
N SER A 42 -7.57 -27.78 -10.13
CA SER A 42 -8.20 -27.68 -8.81
C SER A 42 -8.88 -26.33 -8.54
N LEU A 43 -10.22 -26.31 -8.60
CA LEU A 43 -10.94 -25.52 -7.61
C LEU A 43 -10.52 -26.13 -6.28
N GLY A 44 -9.48 -25.55 -5.68
CA GLY A 44 -8.99 -25.95 -4.38
C GLY A 44 -10.20 -26.10 -3.49
N ASN A 45 -10.38 -27.31 -2.97
CA ASN A 45 -11.37 -27.63 -1.96
C ASN A 45 -11.12 -26.70 -0.78
N SER A 46 -11.68 -25.50 -0.85
CA SER A 46 -11.62 -24.51 0.20
C SER A 46 -12.72 -24.92 1.15
N THR A 47 -12.47 -26.01 1.89
CA THR A 47 -13.04 -26.15 3.22
C THR A 47 -12.46 -25.02 4.06
N SER A 48 -12.91 -23.79 3.83
CA SER A 48 -12.71 -22.69 4.76
C SER A 48 -13.69 -22.88 5.92
N ASP A 49 -13.53 -23.99 6.61
CA ASP A 49 -14.12 -24.20 7.91
C ASP A 49 -13.28 -23.37 8.89
N GLY A 50 -13.73 -22.15 9.18
CA GLY A 50 -13.40 -21.37 10.38
C GLY A 50 -11.94 -21.33 10.88
N ALA A 51 -10.95 -21.61 10.04
CA ALA A 51 -9.58 -21.82 10.51
C ALA A 51 -9.00 -20.50 11.02
N VAL A 52 -8.84 -20.41 12.34
CA VAL A 52 -8.25 -19.24 13.00
C VAL A 52 -6.77 -19.20 12.68
N LEU A 53 -6.33 -18.14 12.00
CA LEU A 53 -4.90 -17.92 11.77
C LEU A 53 -4.20 -17.68 13.12
N PRO A 54 -3.12 -18.42 13.44
CA PRO A 54 -2.40 -18.25 14.69
C PRO A 54 -1.76 -16.86 14.77
N PHE A 55 -1.65 -16.32 15.98
CA PHE A 55 -1.11 -14.98 16.22
C PHE A 55 0.25 -14.74 15.54
N GLN A 56 1.15 -15.72 15.60
CA GLN A 56 2.49 -15.62 14.99
C GLN A 56 2.42 -15.40 13.48
N GLU A 57 1.44 -16.01 12.81
CA GLU A 57 1.24 -15.85 11.39
C GLU A 57 0.64 -14.47 11.06
N VAL A 58 -0.36 -14.04 11.84
CA VAL A 58 -0.94 -12.69 11.70
C VAL A 58 0.15 -11.63 11.89
N TRP A 59 0.97 -11.78 12.92
CA TRP A 59 2.10 -10.91 13.22
C TRP A 59 3.14 -10.93 12.09
N GLY A 60 3.57 -12.13 11.66
CA GLY A 60 4.57 -12.28 10.61
C GLY A 60 4.12 -11.70 9.26
N ARG A 61 2.83 -11.80 8.94
CA ARG A 61 2.26 -11.23 7.70
C ARG A 61 2.17 -9.70 7.75
N SER A 62 1.92 -9.13 8.93
CA SER A 62 1.67 -7.69 9.15
C SER A 62 2.90 -6.89 9.57
N PHE A 63 4.01 -7.55 9.93
CA PHE A 63 5.24 -6.89 10.35
C PHE A 63 5.85 -6.01 9.24
N CYS A 64 6.44 -4.87 9.64
CA CYS A 64 7.08 -3.88 8.77
C CYS A 64 8.08 -4.49 7.78
N ARG A 65 7.71 -4.49 6.49
CA ARG A 65 8.56 -4.97 5.38
C ARG A 65 8.19 -4.27 4.06
N PRO A 66 8.99 -4.41 2.99
CA PRO A 66 8.58 -3.94 1.67
C PRO A 66 7.54 -4.89 1.08
N LEU A 67 6.32 -4.38 0.84
CA LEU A 67 5.24 -5.08 0.14
C LEU A 67 4.89 -4.36 -1.16
N GLU A 68 4.42 -5.11 -2.14
CA GLU A 68 3.86 -4.54 -3.36
C GLU A 68 2.58 -3.77 -3.04
N LYS A 69 2.49 -2.56 -3.59
CA LYS A 69 1.34 -1.70 -3.47
C LYS A 69 1.10 -1.03 -4.83
N LEU A 70 -0.16 -0.98 -5.24
CA LEU A 70 -0.56 -0.20 -6.39
C LEU A 70 -0.55 1.28 -6.04
N VAL A 71 0.20 2.05 -6.82
CA VAL A 71 0.32 3.50 -6.67
C VAL A 71 -0.17 4.15 -7.95
N ASP A 72 -1.06 5.13 -7.79
CA ASP A 72 -1.58 5.93 -8.89
C ASP A 72 -0.49 6.88 -9.43
N ILE A 73 -0.35 6.94 -10.75
CA ILE A 73 0.74 7.67 -11.41
C ILE A 73 0.55 9.17 -11.25
N VAL A 74 -0.69 9.66 -11.31
CA VAL A 74 -1.02 11.08 -11.21
C VAL A 74 -0.66 11.63 -9.82
N THR A 75 -0.81 10.79 -8.79
CA THR A 75 -0.42 11.13 -7.42
C THR A 75 1.11 11.28 -7.26
N GLU A 76 1.91 10.44 -7.92
CA GLU A 76 3.39 10.51 -7.86
C GLU A 76 3.94 11.61 -8.78
N TYR A 77 3.26 11.87 -9.90
CA TYR A 77 3.65 12.86 -10.92
C TYR A 77 2.55 13.91 -11.14
N PRO A 78 2.29 14.78 -10.14
CA PRO A 78 1.24 15.79 -10.24
C PRO A 78 1.53 16.86 -11.31
N SER A 79 2.77 16.99 -11.78
CA SER A 79 3.10 17.87 -12.91
C SER A 79 2.58 17.35 -14.26
N GLU A 80 2.26 16.06 -14.37
CA GLU A 80 1.82 15.43 -15.61
C GLU A 80 0.28 15.30 -15.70
N VAL A 81 -0.47 15.92 -14.77
CA VAL A 81 -1.94 15.81 -14.59
C VAL A 81 -2.78 16.08 -15.84
N GLU A 82 -2.24 16.77 -16.83
CA GLU A 82 -2.92 17.00 -18.12
C GLU A 82 -3.04 15.73 -18.97
N HIS A 83 -2.34 14.65 -18.60
CA HIS A 83 -2.20 13.44 -19.42
C HIS A 83 -2.78 12.23 -18.70
N LEU A 84 -3.44 11.37 -19.46
CA LEU A 84 -3.92 10.09 -18.97
C LEU A 84 -2.89 9.00 -19.28
N PHE A 85 -2.55 8.19 -18.27
CA PHE A 85 -1.59 7.10 -18.41
C PHE A 85 -2.29 5.73 -18.51
N SER A 86 -1.71 4.82 -19.29
CA SER A 86 -2.12 3.42 -19.35
C SER A 86 -0.90 2.51 -19.09
N PRO A 87 -0.92 1.68 -18.04
CA PRO A 87 -1.95 1.61 -16.99
C PRO A 87 -2.04 2.91 -16.18
N SER A 88 -3.13 3.14 -15.43
CA SER A 88 -3.29 4.31 -14.56
C SER A 88 -2.59 4.17 -13.20
N CYS A 89 -2.27 2.93 -12.79
CA CYS A 89 -1.50 2.63 -11.60
C CYS A 89 -0.38 1.64 -11.89
N VAL A 90 0.66 1.67 -11.08
CA VAL A 90 1.82 0.77 -11.17
C VAL A 90 2.04 0.04 -9.85
N SER A 91 2.55 -1.19 -9.93
CA SER A 91 2.93 -1.98 -8.74
C SER A 91 4.33 -1.58 -8.30
N LEU A 92 4.46 -1.08 -7.07
CA LEU A 92 5.74 -0.69 -6.49
C LEU A 92 5.91 -1.31 -5.10
N ARG A 93 7.14 -1.66 -4.75
CA ARG A 93 7.47 -2.05 -3.38
C ARG A 93 7.50 -0.82 -2.47
N ARG A 94 6.59 -0.75 -1.50
CA ARG A 94 6.54 0.32 -0.49
C ARG A 94 6.55 -0.30 0.91
N CYS A 95 7.16 0.40 1.85
CA CYS A 95 7.19 -0.03 3.25
C CYS A 95 5.78 0.01 3.81
N THR A 96 5.28 -1.16 4.21
CA THR A 96 3.93 -1.34 4.75
C THR A 96 4.02 -2.27 5.95
N GLY A 97 3.04 -2.18 6.84
CA GLY A 97 2.95 -3.02 8.03
C GLY A 97 2.97 -2.22 9.32
N CYS A 98 2.78 -2.92 10.42
CA CYS A 98 2.81 -2.36 11.76
C CYS A 98 4.14 -2.62 12.45
N CYS A 99 4.42 -1.78 13.44
CA CYS A 99 5.45 -2.00 14.44
C CYS A 99 4.78 -2.39 15.76
N GLY A 100 5.48 -3.09 16.65
CA GLY A 100 4.91 -3.51 17.94
C GLY A 100 4.68 -2.43 18.97
N ASP A 101 5.04 -1.19 18.65
CA ASP A 101 4.81 -0.02 19.48
C ASP A 101 4.28 1.10 18.58
N GLU A 102 3.22 1.77 19.01
CA GLU A 102 2.59 2.91 18.33
C GLU A 102 3.55 4.10 18.19
N ARG A 103 4.55 4.18 19.07
CA ARG A 103 5.63 5.19 19.04
C ARG A 103 6.60 4.95 17.90
N LEU A 104 6.58 3.77 17.28
CA LEU A 104 7.40 3.43 16.13
C LEU A 104 6.60 3.62 14.83
N GLN A 105 7.31 3.92 13.76
CA GLN A 105 6.78 4.01 12.41
C GLN A 105 7.64 3.16 11.48
N CYS A 106 6.98 2.42 10.58
CA CYS A 106 7.64 1.67 9.52
C CYS A 106 8.14 2.65 8.45
N VAL A 107 9.46 2.74 8.29
CA VAL A 107 10.10 3.66 7.34
C VAL A 107 11.12 2.93 6.47
N PRO A 108 11.32 3.39 5.23
CA PRO A 108 12.38 2.89 4.35
C PRO A 108 13.77 3.19 4.91
N VAL A 109 14.66 2.20 4.81
CA VAL A 109 16.09 2.29 5.13
C VAL A 109 16.93 2.33 3.86
N GLU A 110 16.48 1.61 2.83
CA GLU A 110 17.10 1.58 1.51
C GLU A 110 16.03 1.76 0.43
N MET A 111 16.33 2.59 -0.56
CA MET A 111 15.47 2.87 -1.70
C MET A 111 16.23 2.70 -3.01
N ALA A 112 15.51 2.38 -4.08
CA ALA A 112 16.05 2.34 -5.43
C ALA A 112 15.02 2.91 -6.42
N ASN A 113 15.50 3.42 -7.54
CA ASN A 113 14.63 3.86 -8.62
C ASN A 113 14.39 2.70 -9.59
N VAL A 114 13.16 2.54 -10.04
CA VAL A 114 12.76 1.59 -11.08
C VAL A 114 12.08 2.35 -12.20
N THR A 115 12.64 2.24 -13.40
CA THR A 115 12.07 2.86 -14.60
C THR A 115 11.10 1.89 -15.24
N MET A 116 9.88 2.38 -15.51
CA MET A 116 8.80 1.62 -16.13
C MET A 116 8.36 2.32 -17.41
N GLN A 117 7.91 1.52 -18.37
CA GLN A 117 7.36 2.03 -19.62
C GLN A 117 5.83 2.08 -19.54
N LEU A 118 5.25 3.21 -19.91
CA LEU A 118 3.82 3.47 -19.88
C LEU A 118 3.36 4.11 -21.18
N LEU A 119 2.08 3.99 -21.48
CA LEU A 119 1.44 4.74 -22.55
C LEU A 119 0.93 6.07 -22.01
N ARG A 120 1.29 7.17 -22.66
CA ARG A 120 0.81 8.52 -22.33
C ARG A 120 -0.17 8.97 -23.40
N MET A 121 -1.45 9.12 -23.06
CA MET A 121 -2.45 9.68 -23.96
C MET A 121 -2.40 11.20 -23.88
N LYS A 122 -2.11 11.83 -25.02
CA LYS A 122 -2.13 13.29 -25.16
C LYS A 122 -3.47 13.76 -25.73
N PRO A 123 -3.91 15.00 -25.44
CA PRO A 123 -5.14 15.57 -26.00
C PRO A 123 -5.20 15.52 -27.54
N GLU A 124 -4.04 15.57 -28.20
CA GLU A 124 -3.90 15.51 -29.66
C GLU A 124 -4.15 14.10 -30.24
N GLY A 125 -4.49 13.11 -29.41
CA GLY A 125 -4.80 11.73 -29.82
C GLY A 125 -3.57 10.85 -30.03
N GLN A 126 -2.36 11.37 -29.78
CA GLN A 126 -1.13 10.57 -29.80
C GLN A 126 -1.01 9.75 -28.51
N VAL A 127 -0.58 8.48 -28.64
CA VAL A 127 -0.37 7.57 -27.52
C VAL A 127 1.07 7.02 -27.52
N PRO A 128 2.09 7.86 -27.33
CA PRO A 128 3.47 7.39 -27.25
C PRO A 128 3.74 6.56 -26.00
N TYR A 129 4.75 5.68 -26.10
CA TYR A 129 5.41 5.11 -24.93
C TYR A 129 6.30 6.16 -24.28
N VAL A 130 6.28 6.20 -22.95
CA VAL A 130 7.12 7.07 -22.13
C VAL A 130 7.74 6.25 -21.01
N GLU A 131 8.93 6.66 -20.57
CA GLU A 131 9.63 6.04 -19.45
C GLU A 131 9.51 6.95 -18.23
N LEU A 132 8.94 6.42 -17.14
CA LEU A 132 8.83 7.12 -15.86
C LEU A 132 9.59 6.32 -14.79
N SER A 133 10.27 7.04 -13.89
CA SER A 133 11.09 6.42 -12.84
C SER A 133 10.42 6.53 -11.48
N PHE A 134 10.15 5.41 -10.82
CA PHE A 134 9.47 5.40 -9.54
C PHE A 134 10.43 5.01 -8.42
N ILE A 135 10.17 5.51 -7.21
CA ILE A 135 10.93 5.10 -6.01
C ILE A 135 10.32 3.82 -5.44
N GLU A 136 11.15 2.79 -5.31
CA GLU A 136 10.88 1.56 -4.58
C GLU A 136 11.66 1.49 -3.27
N HIS A 137 11.05 0.88 -2.26
CA HIS A 137 11.68 0.60 -0.99
C HIS A 137 12.25 -0.83 -1.01
N ARG A 138 13.57 -0.98 -0.82
CA ARG A 138 14.23 -2.30 -0.81
C ARG A 138 14.30 -2.88 0.61
N GLN A 139 14.48 -2.03 1.61
CA GLN A 139 14.55 -2.43 3.02
C GLN A 139 13.76 -1.46 3.90
N CYS A 140 13.08 -1.99 4.92
CA CYS A 140 12.24 -1.24 5.86
C CYS A 140 12.63 -1.55 7.30
N ALA A 141 12.47 -0.57 8.19
CA ALA A 141 12.68 -0.76 9.62
C ALA A 141 11.71 0.10 10.45
N CYS A 142 11.44 -0.36 11.67
CA CYS A 142 10.70 0.41 12.67
C CYS A 142 11.60 1.45 13.33
N ARG A 143 11.24 2.74 13.22
CA ARG A 143 11.98 3.86 13.82
C ARG A 143 11.06 4.71 14.70
N PRO A 144 11.57 5.38 15.75
CA PRO A 144 10.76 6.27 16.58
C PRO A 144 10.13 7.41 15.79
N ARG A 145 8.84 7.68 16.04
CA ARG A 145 8.11 8.83 15.50
C ARG A 145 8.69 10.12 16.06
N ARG A 146 8.98 11.08 15.18
CA ARG A 146 9.53 12.40 15.56
C ARG A 146 8.60 13.17 16.52
N ASP A 147 7.30 12.92 16.48
CA ASP A 147 6.31 13.66 17.27
C ASP A 147 6.31 13.29 18.77
N THR A 148 6.78 12.08 19.11
CA THR A 148 6.82 11.60 20.50
C THR A 148 7.92 12.23 21.34
N LEU A 149 8.91 12.89 20.72
CA LEU A 149 10.01 13.55 21.41
C LEU A 149 9.61 14.87 22.08
N LYS A 150 8.46 15.46 21.71
CA LYS A 150 8.01 16.76 22.26
C LYS A 150 7.24 16.64 23.58
N SER A 151 6.66 15.48 23.90
CA SER A 151 5.84 15.31 25.12
C SER A 151 6.62 14.94 26.38
N GLY A 152 7.91 14.59 26.28
CA GLY A 152 8.71 14.04 27.38
C GLY A 152 9.42 15.03 28.30
N ARG A 153 9.45 16.34 28.00
CA ARG A 153 10.28 17.31 28.76
C ARG A 153 9.67 17.84 30.07
N ARG A 154 8.56 17.28 30.57
CA ARG A 154 7.91 17.72 31.81
C ARG A 154 7.88 16.66 32.92
N ARG A 155 8.90 15.82 33.06
CA ARG A 155 9.10 15.06 34.31
C ARG A 155 10.06 15.83 35.22
N ARG A 156 9.53 16.79 35.98
CA ARG A 156 10.25 17.46 37.07
C ARG A 156 10.70 16.40 38.07
N LYS A 157 11.99 16.06 38.05
CA LYS A 157 12.66 15.28 39.09
C LYS A 157 12.89 16.20 40.30
N GLY A 158 11.85 16.38 41.12
CA GLY A 158 11.95 17.04 42.42
C GLY A 158 12.22 16.00 43.49
N ARG A 159 13.50 15.71 43.72
CA ARG A 159 13.97 15.00 44.91
C ARG A 159 14.06 16.06 46.01
N GLY A 160 13.25 15.92 47.06
CA GLY A 160 13.22 16.88 48.17
C GLY A 160 12.69 16.21 49.43
N THR A 161 13.52 15.39 50.06
CA THR A 161 13.33 14.96 51.45
C THR A 161 13.34 16.21 52.33
N ARG A 162 12.24 16.48 53.05
CA ARG A 162 12.24 17.38 54.20
C ARG A 162 11.93 16.56 55.44
N LEU A 163 12.98 16.33 56.22
CA LEU A 163 12.93 15.94 57.61
C LEU A 163 12.26 17.10 58.37
N ILE A 164 11.15 16.85 59.06
CA ILE A 164 10.61 17.81 60.03
C ILE A 164 10.62 17.11 61.38
N THR A 165 11.39 17.71 62.27
CA THR A 165 11.70 17.35 63.65
C THR A 165 10.47 17.33 64.53
N LEU A 166 10.45 16.36 65.45
CA LEU A 166 9.52 16.23 66.58
C LEU A 166 9.66 17.43 67.52
N THR A 167 8.70 18.35 67.54
CA THR A 167 8.35 19.12 68.76
C THR A 167 6.95 19.71 68.65
N GLY A 168 6.05 19.22 69.52
CA GLY A 168 5.19 20.11 70.30
C GLY A 168 3.79 20.42 69.75
N LEU A 169 2.83 20.18 70.64
CA LEU A 169 1.50 20.84 70.74
C LEU A 169 0.33 20.17 70.02
N TRP A 170 -0.06 19.01 70.53
CA TRP A 170 -1.48 18.72 70.71
C TRP A 170 -2.01 19.61 71.86
N ARG A 171 -2.73 20.68 71.54
CA ARG A 171 -3.64 21.34 72.49
C ARG A 171 -4.89 21.87 71.77
N LEU A 172 -5.98 21.15 72.06
CA LEU A 172 -7.31 21.61 72.44
C LEU A 172 -8.23 22.30 71.41
N SER A 173 -9.37 21.64 71.25
CA SER A 173 -10.75 22.18 71.36
C SER A 173 -11.21 23.23 70.34
N TYR A 174 -12.10 22.81 69.45
CA TYR A 174 -13.55 23.04 69.59
C TYR A 174 -14.31 21.99 68.78
#